data_AF-A0A0D2B8S3-F1
#
_entry.id   AF-A0A0D2B8S3-F1
#
_cell.length_a   1.000
_cell.length_b   1.000
_cell.length_c   1.000
_cell.angle_alpha   90.00
_cell.angle_beta   90.00
_cell.angle_gamma   90.00
#
_symmetry.space_group_name_H-M   'P 1'
#
loop_
_entity.id
_entity.type
_entity.pdbx_description
1 polymer ?
#
loop_
_entity_poly.entity_id
_entity_poly.type
_entity_poly.pdbx_seq_one_letter_code
_entity_poly.pdbx_strand_id
1 'polypeptide(L)'
;MTTTTTTTTNESTPSSSDRLAAEISLLEAMYPDSVTFNRKSLELTYRIMGSGGVLVLRLPSTYPDDGGGGGVPELISACDGTKRDVRDSTRRAIAELNLEGGVEVLDQILATFEGVVSLSSSDSRVSGSSSTANPNHIDSSSETITDRDHDDDNNNNNNNNNNNNNNNNNNNNNNNNNNNNNNNNDDDGVDTGGNGTPELKLSPPSKTVIIWLHHLLATSKRKLALSPSVVNSNSNSNTTTTATISGMTKPGYPGVFIFSGPRDLVDSHVKELKSLNWQAFSKRYDSDEATNGLFSSSNTIEIVDDTTKPTKLKRKQNVSAADDGEWPFTHGRNKIVEVESMAELVKGIVEEHHRDIFLRAVGVK
;
A
#
# COMPACT_ATOMS: atom_id res chain seq x y z
N MET A 1 2.86 -48.80 -31.38
CA MET A 1 3.83 -48.26 -30.41
C MET A 1 4.43 -47.01 -31.01
N THR A 2 3.89 -45.84 -30.64
CA THR A 2 4.32 -44.52 -31.14
C THR A 2 5.26 -43.90 -30.12
N THR A 3 6.53 -43.77 -30.48
CA THR A 3 7.58 -43.14 -29.66
C THR A 3 7.50 -41.63 -29.83
N THR A 4 7.02 -40.93 -28.81
CA THR A 4 7.00 -39.47 -28.75
C THR A 4 8.37 -38.97 -28.30
N THR A 5 9.10 -38.30 -29.19
CA THR A 5 10.41 -37.70 -28.90
C THR A 5 10.20 -36.30 -28.33
N THR A 6 10.28 -36.15 -27.02
CA THR A 6 10.29 -34.85 -26.32
C THR A 6 11.60 -34.13 -26.66
N THR A 7 11.50 -33.06 -27.44
CA THR A 7 12.62 -32.17 -27.74
C THR A 7 12.74 -31.18 -26.58
N THR A 8 13.69 -31.41 -25.69
CA THR A 8 14.01 -30.52 -24.57
C THR A 8 14.73 -29.29 -25.12
N THR A 9 14.00 -28.20 -25.36
CA THR A 9 14.57 -26.88 -25.63
C THR A 9 15.29 -26.40 -24.36
N ASN A 10 16.62 -26.41 -24.38
CA ASN A 10 17.46 -25.78 -23.36
C ASN A 10 17.21 -24.27 -23.38
N GLU A 11 16.33 -23.79 -22.51
CA GLU A 11 16.15 -22.37 -22.24
C GLU A 11 17.39 -21.88 -21.48
N SER A 12 18.24 -21.11 -22.17
CA SER A 12 19.44 -20.54 -21.56
C SER A 12 19.03 -19.57 -20.46
N THR A 13 19.35 -19.88 -19.20
CA THR A 13 19.16 -18.94 -18.10
C THR A 13 19.93 -17.64 -18.38
N PRO A 14 19.31 -16.46 -18.22
CA PRO A 14 19.99 -15.19 -18.46
C PRO A 14 21.23 -15.07 -17.57
N SER A 15 22.28 -14.44 -18.10
CA SER A 15 23.51 -14.23 -17.34
C SER A 15 23.27 -13.30 -16.15
N SER A 16 24.05 -13.38 -15.07
CA SER A 16 23.94 -12.44 -13.94
C SER A 16 24.07 -10.99 -14.36
N SER A 17 24.91 -10.70 -15.36
CA SER A 17 25.03 -9.35 -15.92
C SER A 17 23.73 -8.87 -16.56
N ASP A 18 23.01 -9.75 -17.27
CA ASP A 18 21.73 -9.40 -17.90
C ASP A 18 20.63 -9.23 -16.85
N ARG A 19 20.62 -10.08 -15.82
CA ARG A 19 19.70 -9.99 -14.68
C ARG A 19 19.89 -8.69 -13.91
N LEU A 20 21.13 -8.36 -13.54
CA LEU A 20 21.46 -7.09 -12.89
C LEU A 20 21.07 -5.89 -13.77
N ALA A 21 21.36 -5.93 -15.07
CA ALA A 21 20.96 -4.84 -15.97
C ALA A 21 19.44 -4.65 -16.03
N ALA A 22 18.68 -5.75 -16.05
CA ALA A 22 17.23 -5.72 -16.01
C ALA A 22 16.70 -5.15 -14.68
N GLU A 23 17.26 -5.55 -13.54
CA GLU A 23 16.87 -5.05 -12.22
C GLU A 23 17.19 -3.55 -12.06
N ILE A 24 18.39 -3.11 -12.47
CA ILE A 24 18.74 -1.68 -12.44
C ILE A 24 17.81 -0.86 -13.33
N SER A 25 17.53 -1.34 -14.55
CA SER A 25 16.59 -0.66 -15.46
C SER A 25 15.18 -0.57 -14.87
N LEU A 26 14.74 -1.60 -14.13
CA LEU A 26 13.46 -1.61 -13.44
C LEU A 26 13.44 -0.59 -12.28
N LEU A 27 14.51 -0.53 -11.48
CA LEU A 27 14.63 0.44 -10.39
C LEU A 27 14.67 1.88 -10.88
N GLU A 28 15.42 2.18 -11.95
CA GLU A 28 15.45 3.51 -12.57
C GLU A 28 14.07 3.94 -13.08
N ALA A 29 13.27 2.99 -13.60
CA ALA A 29 11.89 3.24 -14.01
C ALA A 29 10.94 3.44 -12.82
N MET A 30 11.13 2.68 -11.73
CA MET A 30 10.29 2.75 -10.51
C MET A 30 10.59 3.99 -9.66
N TYR A 31 11.84 4.44 -9.67
CA TYR A 31 12.35 5.50 -8.80
C TYR A 31 13.13 6.54 -9.62
N PRO A 32 12.45 7.24 -10.56
CA PRO A 32 13.10 8.26 -11.37
C PRO A 32 13.73 9.31 -10.45
N ASP A 33 14.93 9.76 -10.82
CA ASP A 33 15.74 10.76 -10.10
C ASP A 33 16.20 10.38 -8.68
N SER A 34 15.72 9.24 -8.16
CA SER A 34 15.99 8.78 -6.80
C SER A 34 17.04 7.68 -6.76
N VAL A 35 17.16 6.90 -7.84
CA VAL A 35 18.18 5.85 -8.00
C VAL A 35 19.28 6.33 -8.96
N THR A 36 20.53 6.04 -8.61
CA THR A 36 21.68 6.24 -9.50
C THR A 36 22.62 5.05 -9.36
N PHE A 37 22.98 4.41 -10.47
CA PHE A 37 23.87 3.26 -10.49
C PHE A 37 25.21 3.57 -11.18
N ASN A 38 26.32 3.32 -10.49
CA ASN A 38 27.66 3.42 -11.06
C ASN A 38 28.17 2.03 -11.46
N ARG A 39 28.10 1.74 -12.76
CA ARG A 39 28.52 0.44 -13.32
C ARG A 39 30.00 0.10 -13.09
N LYS A 40 30.88 1.08 -12.87
CA LYS A 40 32.32 0.83 -12.64
C LYS A 40 32.62 0.41 -11.21
N SER A 41 32.00 1.06 -10.23
CA SER A 41 32.15 0.71 -8.81
C SER A 41 31.13 -0.33 -8.33
N LEU A 42 30.14 -0.66 -9.18
CA LEU A 42 28.97 -1.46 -8.81
C LEU A 42 28.26 -0.86 -7.59
N GLU A 43 28.15 0.47 -7.53
CA GLU A 43 27.50 1.17 -6.43
C GLU A 43 26.13 1.69 -6.84
N LEU A 44 25.13 1.38 -6.02
CA LEU A 44 23.78 1.90 -6.13
C LEU A 44 23.57 2.97 -5.06
N THR A 45 23.23 4.18 -5.48
CA THR A 45 22.80 5.25 -4.59
C THR A 45 21.29 5.42 -4.70
N TYR A 46 20.61 5.41 -3.56
CA TYR A 46 19.18 5.67 -3.46
C TYR A 46 18.90 6.87 -2.55
N ARG A 47 18.00 7.76 -2.97
CA ARG A 47 17.59 8.95 -2.24
C ARG A 47 16.08 8.97 -2.08
N ILE A 48 15.61 9.07 -0.84
CA ILE A 48 14.18 9.22 -0.56
C ILE A 48 13.77 10.67 -0.81
N MET A 49 12.87 10.87 -1.77
CA MET A 49 12.30 12.19 -2.06
C MET A 49 11.49 12.71 -0.87
N GLY A 50 11.65 14.00 -0.55
CA GLY A 50 10.93 14.67 0.54
C GLY A 50 11.54 14.48 1.93
N SER A 51 11.97 13.26 2.30
CA SER A 51 12.63 13.04 3.60
C SER A 51 14.12 13.41 3.55
N GLY A 52 14.78 13.29 2.39
CA GLY A 52 16.21 13.58 2.25
C GLY A 52 17.14 12.45 2.70
N GLY A 53 16.59 11.28 3.06
CA GLY A 53 17.38 10.08 3.38
C GLY A 53 18.19 9.58 2.19
N VAL A 54 19.38 9.04 2.46
CA VAL A 54 20.32 8.53 1.44
C VAL A 54 20.84 7.16 1.85
N LEU A 55 20.80 6.21 0.91
CA LEU A 55 21.32 4.86 1.01
C LEU A 55 22.37 4.63 -0.08
N VAL A 56 23.49 4.00 0.26
CA VAL A 56 24.52 3.57 -0.70
C VAL A 56 24.81 2.10 -0.47
N LEU A 57 24.61 1.31 -1.52
CA LEU A 57 24.91 -0.11 -1.57
C LEU A 57 26.06 -0.36 -2.54
N ARG A 58 26.92 -1.33 -2.23
CA ARG A 58 27.92 -1.87 -3.15
C ARG A 58 27.55 -3.31 -3.49
N LEU A 59 27.39 -3.57 -4.78
CA LEU A 59 27.01 -4.88 -5.27
C LEU A 59 28.28 -5.71 -5.53
N PRO A 60 28.34 -6.96 -5.05
CA PRO A 60 29.44 -7.85 -5.39
C PRO A 60 29.40 -8.17 -6.89
N SER A 61 30.55 -8.46 -7.49
CA SER A 61 30.64 -8.79 -8.92
C SER A 61 29.89 -10.06 -9.32
N THR A 62 29.51 -10.88 -8.34
CA THR A 62 28.72 -12.11 -8.50
C THR A 62 27.22 -11.87 -8.38
N TYR A 63 26.76 -10.67 -8.02
CA TYR A 63 25.34 -10.36 -7.89
C TYR A 63 24.58 -10.52 -9.23
N PRO A 64 23.37 -11.11 -9.26
CA PRO A 64 22.60 -11.65 -8.13
C PRO A 64 22.86 -13.14 -7.83
N ASP A 65 23.85 -13.78 -8.43
CA ASP A 65 24.07 -15.23 -8.32
C ASP A 65 24.43 -15.68 -6.89
N ASP A 66 24.08 -16.92 -6.56
CA ASP A 66 24.14 -17.50 -5.21
C ASP A 66 25.54 -17.92 -4.74
N GLY A 67 26.56 -17.72 -5.57
CA GLY A 67 27.88 -18.34 -5.44
C GLY A 67 28.49 -18.23 -4.04
N GLY A 68 28.23 -19.22 -3.19
CA GLY A 68 28.85 -19.40 -1.88
C GLY A 68 28.53 -18.34 -0.82
N GLY A 69 27.37 -17.68 -0.88
CA GLY A 69 26.93 -16.72 0.16
C GLY A 69 27.47 -15.29 -0.01
N GLY A 70 28.16 -15.01 -1.12
CA GLY A 70 28.70 -13.69 -1.45
C GLY A 70 27.82 -12.83 -2.36
N GLY A 71 26.59 -13.25 -2.65
CA GLY A 71 25.69 -12.60 -3.62
C GLY A 71 24.79 -11.50 -3.05
N VAL A 72 25.01 -11.02 -1.82
CA VAL A 72 24.15 -10.00 -1.19
C VAL A 72 24.82 -8.62 -1.27
N PRO A 73 24.08 -7.53 -1.58
CA PRO A 73 24.62 -6.19 -1.59
C PRO A 73 25.18 -5.76 -0.22
N GLU A 74 26.36 -5.13 -0.23
CA GLU A 74 26.99 -4.58 0.96
C GLU A 74 26.46 -3.17 1.26
N LEU A 75 25.99 -2.94 2.48
CA LEU A 75 25.56 -1.62 2.94
C LEU A 75 26.77 -0.73 3.29
N ILE A 76 27.03 0.29 2.47
CA ILE A 76 28.14 1.25 2.65
C ILE A 76 27.74 2.41 3.57
N SER A 77 26.63 3.09 3.25
CA SER A 77 26.11 4.21 4.04
C SER A 77 24.58 4.25 4.06
N ALA A 78 24.00 4.67 5.18
CA ALA A 78 22.57 4.92 5.31
C ALA A 78 22.37 6.11 6.26
N CYS A 79 21.75 7.17 5.76
CA CYS A 79 21.45 8.36 6.56
C CYS A 79 19.98 8.75 6.38
N ASP A 80 19.36 9.24 7.45
CA ASP A 80 18.02 9.81 7.37
C ASP A 80 18.04 11.28 6.90
N GLY A 81 16.87 11.91 6.83
CA GLY A 81 16.72 13.32 6.45
C GLY A 81 17.46 14.33 7.33
N THR A 82 17.73 13.96 8.58
CA THR A 82 18.48 14.76 9.55
C THR A 82 19.98 14.49 9.48
N LYS A 83 20.43 13.68 8.51
CA LYS A 83 21.80 13.18 8.37
C LYS A 83 22.25 12.30 9.54
N ARG A 84 21.31 11.76 10.32
CA ARG A 84 21.62 10.77 11.36
C ARG A 84 21.97 9.47 10.67
N ASP A 85 23.03 8.83 11.16
CA ASP A 85 23.42 7.49 10.71
C ASP A 85 22.35 6.47 11.15
N VAL A 86 21.78 5.76 10.19
CA VAL A 86 20.77 4.71 10.41
C VAL A 86 21.26 3.36 9.87
N ARG A 87 22.57 3.18 9.67
CA ARG A 87 23.16 1.94 9.14
C ARG A 87 22.85 0.72 9.98
N ASP A 88 22.98 0.81 11.30
CA ASP A 88 22.79 -0.35 12.18
C ASP A 88 21.33 -0.81 12.19
N SER A 89 20.39 0.13 12.26
CA SER A 89 18.95 -0.15 12.14
C SER A 89 18.61 -0.74 10.78
N THR A 90 19.17 -0.19 9.70
CA THR A 90 18.97 -0.67 8.32
C THR A 90 19.54 -2.08 8.15
N ARG A 91 20.76 -2.36 8.64
CA ARG A 91 21.39 -3.68 8.56
C ARG A 91 20.60 -4.73 9.32
N ARG A 92 20.11 -4.40 10.52
CA ARG A 92 19.23 -5.28 11.31
C ARG A 92 17.96 -5.61 10.53
N ALA A 93 17.28 -4.60 10.00
CA ALA A 93 16.05 -4.79 9.24
C ALA A 93 16.27 -5.57 7.93
N ILE A 94 17.42 -5.41 7.26
CA ILE A 94 17.79 -6.23 6.08
C ILE A 94 18.05 -7.68 6.48
N ALA A 95 18.71 -7.93 7.62
CA ALA A 95 18.96 -9.29 8.10
C ALA A 95 17.66 -10.05 8.40
N GLU A 96 16.62 -9.36 8.84
CA GLU A 96 15.28 -9.93 9.08
C GLU A 96 14.57 -10.36 7.80
N LEU A 97 14.99 -9.89 6.62
CA LEU A 97 14.40 -10.28 5.33
C LEU A 97 14.79 -11.72 4.91
N ASN A 98 15.81 -12.33 5.53
CA ASN A 98 16.34 -13.65 5.14
C ASN A 98 16.61 -13.77 3.63
N LEU A 99 17.29 -12.77 3.05
CA LEU A 99 17.55 -12.71 1.61
C LEU A 99 18.32 -13.96 1.13
N GLU A 100 17.70 -14.72 0.23
CA GLU A 100 18.31 -15.88 -0.41
C GLU A 100 19.25 -15.42 -1.54
N GLY A 101 20.40 -16.08 -1.66
CA GLY A 101 21.28 -15.89 -2.82
C GLY A 101 20.61 -16.36 -4.11
N GLY A 102 20.98 -15.77 -5.25
CA GLY A 102 20.39 -16.11 -6.54
C GLY A 102 19.16 -15.28 -6.91
N VAL A 103 18.69 -14.40 -6.01
CA VAL A 103 17.48 -13.58 -6.20
C VAL A 103 17.84 -12.09 -6.30
N GLU A 104 17.12 -11.37 -7.15
CA GLU A 104 17.12 -9.91 -7.24
C GLU A 104 16.43 -9.34 -5.99
N VAL A 105 17.13 -8.51 -5.21
CA VAL A 105 16.73 -8.12 -3.85
C VAL A 105 16.84 -6.61 -3.59
N LEU A 106 17.24 -5.83 -4.59
CA LEU A 106 17.53 -4.41 -4.39
C LEU A 106 16.25 -3.66 -3.99
N ASP A 107 15.11 -3.93 -4.61
CA ASP A 107 13.85 -3.25 -4.31
C ASP A 107 13.37 -3.52 -2.87
N GLN A 108 13.54 -4.74 -2.34
CA GLN A 108 13.20 -5.01 -0.95
C GLN A 108 14.14 -4.29 0.02
N ILE A 109 15.44 -4.21 -0.29
CA ILE A 109 16.39 -3.43 0.52
C ILE A 109 16.00 -1.94 0.53
N LEU A 110 15.62 -1.37 -0.62
CA LEU A 110 15.18 0.04 -0.69
C LEU A 110 13.92 0.27 0.16
N ALA A 111 12.92 -0.61 0.06
CA ALA A 111 11.69 -0.54 0.84
C ALA A 111 11.95 -0.65 2.35
N THR A 112 12.85 -1.55 2.76
CA THR A 112 13.24 -1.69 4.17
C THR A 112 13.93 -0.43 4.70
N PHE A 113 14.81 0.18 3.90
CA PHE A 113 15.45 1.45 4.28
C PHE A 113 14.42 2.58 4.48
N GLU A 114 13.43 2.71 3.58
CA GLU A 114 12.34 3.68 3.75
C GLU A 114 11.60 3.49 5.07
N GLY A 115 11.27 2.25 5.44
CA GLY A 115 10.64 1.93 6.71
C GLY A 115 11.47 2.39 7.91
N VAL A 116 12.79 2.16 7.90
CA VAL A 116 13.70 2.60 8.97
C VAL A 116 13.73 4.12 9.11
N VAL A 117 13.77 4.86 8.00
CA VAL A 117 13.76 6.33 8.00
C VAL A 117 12.41 6.89 8.47
N SER A 118 11.30 6.24 8.11
CA SER A 118 9.98 6.61 8.62
C SER A 118 9.87 6.44 10.13
N LEU A 119 10.42 5.35 10.68
CA LEU A 119 10.41 5.08 12.12
C LEU A 119 11.31 6.04 12.92
N SER A 120 12.50 6.38 12.39
CA SER A 120 13.41 7.32 13.07
C SER A 120 12.82 8.73 13.20
N SER A 121 11.97 9.11 12.25
CA SER A 121 11.29 10.41 12.24
C SER A 121 10.25 10.53 13.37
N SER A 122 9.56 9.42 13.72
CA SER A 122 8.56 9.42 14.80
C SER A 122 9.15 9.50 16.21
N ASP A 123 10.32 8.92 16.43
CA ASP A 123 10.92 8.80 17.77
C ASP A 123 11.43 10.15 18.33
N SER A 124 11.69 11.11 17.43
CA SER A 124 12.16 12.45 17.78
C SER A 124 11.16 13.31 18.59
N ARG A 125 9.90 12.88 18.74
CA ARG A 125 8.84 13.68 19.38
C ARG A 125 8.62 13.39 20.87
N VAL A 126 9.19 12.34 21.44
CA VAL A 126 8.85 11.90 22.81
C VAL A 126 9.84 12.40 23.88
N SER A 127 11.04 12.85 23.54
CA SER A 127 12.04 13.29 24.53
C SER A 127 11.92 14.76 25.00
N GLY A 128 10.78 15.43 24.76
CA GLY A 128 10.65 16.87 24.95
C GLY A 128 9.86 17.39 26.17
N SER A 129 9.22 16.56 27.00
CA SER A 129 8.31 17.08 28.04
C SER A 129 8.39 16.43 29.44
N SER A 130 9.60 16.17 29.94
CA SER A 130 9.80 15.89 31.37
C SER A 130 10.86 16.79 31.99
N SER A 131 10.71 18.10 31.84
CA SER A 131 11.22 19.06 32.82
C SER A 131 10.25 19.08 34.01
N THR A 132 10.25 18.01 34.80
CA THR A 132 9.77 18.07 36.18
C THR A 132 10.74 18.95 36.95
N ALA A 133 10.32 20.19 37.16
CA ALA A 133 10.82 21.01 38.24
C ALA A 133 10.76 20.18 39.53
N ASN A 134 11.90 20.04 40.23
CA ASN A 134 11.87 19.76 41.65
C ASN A 134 12.76 20.78 42.37
N PRO A 135 12.29 21.32 43.50
CA PRO A 135 12.85 22.49 44.15
C PRO A 135 13.96 22.11 45.12
N ASN A 136 14.84 23.08 45.38
CA ASN A 136 15.58 23.31 46.62
C ASN A 136 15.67 22.15 47.62
N HIS A 137 16.85 21.52 47.70
CA HIS A 137 17.31 20.95 48.95
C HIS A 137 18.79 21.31 49.17
N ILE A 138 19.00 22.35 49.98
CA ILE A 138 20.25 22.70 50.66
C ILE A 138 20.29 21.88 51.95
N ASP A 139 21.36 21.14 52.22
CA ASP A 139 22.29 21.42 53.34
C ASP A 139 23.35 20.30 53.51
N SER A 140 24.60 20.74 53.73
CA SER A 140 25.73 20.22 54.53
C SER A 140 25.81 18.74 54.94
N SER A 141 26.96 18.08 55.06
CA SER A 141 28.39 18.45 55.07
C SER A 141 29.25 17.18 55.19
N SER A 142 30.56 17.35 55.02
CA SER A 142 31.66 16.56 55.62
C SER A 142 32.41 15.57 54.72
N GLU A 143 33.61 16.02 54.34
CA GLU A 143 34.90 15.31 54.40
C GLU A 143 34.97 13.87 53.89
N THR A 144 35.80 13.64 52.86
CA THR A 144 37.19 13.20 53.08
C THR A 144 37.98 13.18 51.79
N ILE A 145 39.15 13.79 51.89
CA ILE A 145 40.28 13.80 50.97
C ILE A 145 40.85 12.36 50.92
N THR A 146 41.04 11.82 49.72
CA THR A 146 42.30 11.11 49.41
C THR A 146 42.64 11.29 47.94
N ASP A 147 43.73 12.03 47.72
CA ASP A 147 44.62 11.88 46.58
C ASP A 147 44.96 10.40 46.34
N ARG A 148 45.01 9.99 45.06
CA ARG A 148 45.94 8.97 44.55
C ARG A 148 45.88 8.93 43.01
N ASP A 149 46.93 9.53 42.45
CA ASP A 149 47.80 9.01 41.40
C ASP A 149 47.19 8.53 40.07
N HIS A 150 47.56 9.33 39.04
CA HIS A 150 48.00 8.88 37.73
C HIS A 150 48.57 7.45 37.73
N ASP A 151 48.08 6.62 36.81
CA ASP A 151 48.96 5.85 35.93
C ASP A 151 48.26 5.56 34.60
N ASP A 152 49.07 5.71 33.56
CA ASP A 152 48.81 5.36 32.17
C ASP A 152 48.47 3.88 31.99
N ASP A 153 47.56 3.57 31.06
CA ASP A 153 47.59 2.39 30.16
C ASP A 153 46.29 2.38 29.32
N ASN A 154 46.31 2.84 28.06
CA ASN A 154 46.68 2.08 26.86
C ASN A 154 45.75 0.89 26.51
N ASN A 155 44.79 1.19 25.63
CA ASN A 155 44.44 0.46 24.41
C ASN A 155 44.15 -1.07 24.41
N ASN A 156 43.07 -1.40 23.66
CA ASN A 156 42.89 -2.58 22.80
C ASN A 156 41.88 -3.67 23.24
N ASN A 157 40.68 -3.58 22.65
CA ASN A 157 40.04 -4.62 21.82
C ASN A 157 40.29 -6.10 22.19
N ASN A 158 39.27 -6.81 22.71
CA ASN A 158 38.86 -8.07 22.08
C ASN A 158 37.44 -8.49 22.47
N ASN A 159 36.61 -8.55 21.44
CA ASN A 159 35.33 -9.22 21.34
C ASN A 159 35.52 -10.75 21.47
N ASN A 160 34.86 -11.42 22.40
CA ASN A 160 34.66 -12.88 22.31
C ASN A 160 33.24 -13.30 22.69
N ASN A 161 32.52 -13.59 21.62
CA ASN A 161 31.35 -14.43 21.45
C ASN A 161 31.40 -15.73 22.28
N ASN A 162 30.35 -16.02 23.05
CA ASN A 162 29.93 -17.41 23.27
C ASN A 162 28.41 -17.54 23.34
N ASN A 163 27.88 -17.96 22.19
CA ASN A 163 26.61 -18.61 21.94
C ASN A 163 26.30 -19.76 22.92
N ASN A 164 25.14 -19.74 23.58
CA ASN A 164 24.34 -20.96 23.73
C ASN A 164 22.85 -20.67 23.93
N ASN A 165 22.13 -20.80 22.81
CA ASN A 165 20.81 -21.40 22.63
C ASN A 165 20.14 -22.06 23.87
N ASN A 166 18.92 -21.62 24.22
CA ASN A 166 17.76 -22.52 24.36
C ASN A 166 16.40 -21.77 24.33
N ASN A 167 15.76 -21.84 23.17
CA ASN A 167 14.37 -22.25 22.93
C ASN A 167 13.20 -21.83 23.87
N ASN A 168 12.19 -21.25 23.21
CA ASN A 168 10.74 -21.39 23.40
C ASN A 168 10.05 -20.59 24.53
N ASN A 169 9.32 -19.53 24.16
CA ASN A 169 7.85 -19.54 24.29
C ASN A 169 7.16 -18.45 23.46
N ASN A 170 6.30 -18.93 22.55
CA ASN A 170 5.06 -18.34 22.07
C ASN A 170 4.55 -17.08 22.81
N ASN A 171 4.43 -15.93 22.12
CA ASN A 171 3.40 -14.96 22.46
C ASN A 171 2.85 -14.22 21.22
N ASN A 172 1.72 -14.74 20.76
CA ASN A 172 0.69 -14.10 19.95
C ASN A 172 0.31 -12.72 20.52
N ASN A 173 0.81 -11.63 19.91
CA ASN A 173 0.33 -10.29 20.25
C ASN A 173 -0.79 -9.85 19.28
N ASN A 174 -1.98 -10.33 19.61
CA ASN A 174 -3.27 -9.83 19.16
C ASN A 174 -3.46 -8.38 19.66
N ASN A 175 -3.14 -7.38 18.83
CA ASN A 175 -3.46 -5.99 19.15
C ASN A 175 -4.91 -5.67 18.72
N ASN A 176 -5.82 -6.11 19.57
CA ASN A 176 -7.23 -5.74 19.58
C ASN A 176 -7.37 -4.27 20.05
N ASN A 177 -7.38 -3.32 19.13
CA ASN A 177 -7.75 -1.94 19.44
C ASN A 177 -9.28 -1.77 19.35
N ASN A 178 -9.93 -2.09 20.46
CA ASN A 178 -11.35 -1.88 20.73
C ASN A 178 -11.63 -0.37 20.87
N ASN A 179 -12.06 0.28 19.78
CA ASN A 179 -12.60 1.64 19.86
C ASN A 179 -14.10 1.58 20.19
N ASN A 180 -14.38 1.58 21.48
CA ASN A 180 -15.72 1.71 22.05
C ASN A 180 -16.25 3.13 21.79
N ASN A 181 -17.01 3.33 20.71
CA ASN A 181 -17.74 4.58 20.51
C ASN A 181 -19.10 4.49 21.23
N ASN A 182 -19.13 5.09 22.41
CA ASN A 182 -20.30 5.29 23.25
C ASN A 182 -21.26 6.27 22.56
N ASN A 183 -22.35 5.77 21.95
CA ASN A 183 -23.44 6.62 21.47
C ASN A 183 -24.63 6.46 22.42
N ASN A 184 -24.69 7.34 23.43
CA ASN A 184 -25.86 7.58 24.25
C ASN A 184 -26.91 8.30 23.38
N ASN A 185 -27.95 7.58 22.94
CA ASN A 185 -29.23 8.19 22.60
C ASN A 185 -30.27 7.57 23.53
N ASP A 186 -30.43 8.20 24.70
CA ASP A 186 -31.70 8.23 25.40
C ASP A 186 -32.63 9.09 24.53
N ASP A 187 -33.42 8.46 23.67
CA ASP A 187 -34.55 9.12 23.02
C ASP A 187 -35.84 8.51 23.57
N ASP A 188 -36.52 9.34 24.35
CA ASP A 188 -37.71 9.03 25.11
C ASP A 188 -38.82 8.52 24.19
N GLY A 189 -39.42 7.41 24.62
CA GLY A 189 -40.56 6.81 23.95
C GLY A 189 -41.74 7.76 23.83
N VAL A 190 -41.98 8.25 22.61
CA VAL A 190 -43.27 8.75 22.17
C VAL A 190 -43.88 7.71 21.23
N ASP A 191 -44.64 6.81 21.85
CA ASP A 191 -45.59 5.91 21.21
C ASP A 191 -46.67 6.74 20.51
N THR A 192 -46.38 7.13 19.27
CA THR A 192 -47.36 7.72 18.36
C THR A 192 -47.73 6.67 17.32
N GLY A 193 -48.73 5.87 17.66
CA GLY A 193 -49.46 5.05 16.71
C GLY A 193 -49.97 5.90 15.55
N GLY A 194 -49.31 5.79 14.39
CA GLY A 194 -49.61 6.60 13.22
C GLY A 194 -49.18 5.91 11.94
N ASN A 195 -50.17 5.33 11.25
CA ASN A 195 -50.23 5.00 9.82
C ASN A 195 -48.95 4.45 9.16
N GLY A 196 -48.99 3.17 8.82
CA GLY A 196 -47.98 2.46 8.02
C GLY A 196 -47.75 3.06 6.63
N THR A 197 -46.94 4.12 6.57
CA THR A 197 -46.14 4.43 5.39
C THR A 197 -45.26 3.21 5.11
N PRO A 198 -45.35 2.60 3.91
CA PRO A 198 -44.48 1.49 3.55
C PRO A 198 -43.05 1.96 3.66
N GLU A 199 -42.34 1.45 4.66
CA GLU A 199 -40.91 1.66 4.85
C GLU A 199 -40.21 1.13 3.60
N LEU A 200 -39.88 2.04 2.70
CA LEU A 200 -39.09 1.73 1.52
C LEU A 200 -37.76 1.21 2.05
N LYS A 201 -37.52 -0.09 1.92
CA LYS A 201 -36.23 -0.70 2.22
C LYS A 201 -35.20 -0.07 1.30
N LEU A 202 -34.53 0.99 1.76
CA LEU A 202 -33.37 1.54 1.07
C LEU A 202 -32.33 0.43 1.03
N SER A 203 -31.97 -0.02 -0.18
CA SER A 203 -30.79 -0.87 -0.34
C SER A 203 -29.57 -0.11 0.18
N PRO A 204 -28.63 -0.79 0.85
CA PRO A 204 -27.40 -0.15 1.28
C PRO A 204 -26.70 0.49 0.07
N PRO A 205 -26.11 1.69 0.24
CA PRO A 205 -25.49 2.41 -0.86
C PRO A 205 -24.35 1.57 -1.44
N SER A 206 -24.35 1.45 -2.76
CA SER A 206 -23.29 0.79 -3.50
C SER A 206 -22.15 1.77 -3.80
N LYS A 207 -20.98 1.23 -4.10
CA LYS A 207 -19.79 1.98 -4.51
C LYS A 207 -19.04 1.24 -5.58
N THR A 208 -18.47 1.97 -6.53
CA THR A 208 -17.53 1.44 -7.52
C THR A 208 -16.23 2.23 -7.52
N VAL A 209 -15.11 1.51 -7.56
CA VAL A 209 -13.76 2.08 -7.60
C VAL A 209 -12.96 1.45 -8.74
N ILE A 210 -12.26 2.28 -9.51
CA ILE A 210 -11.26 1.84 -10.49
C ILE A 210 -9.87 2.25 -10.01
N ILE A 211 -8.99 1.27 -9.87
CA ILE A 211 -7.60 1.46 -9.47
C ILE A 211 -6.70 1.06 -10.63
N TRP A 212 -5.70 1.90 -10.86
CA TRP A 212 -4.65 1.69 -11.83
C TRP A 212 -3.32 1.45 -11.11
N LEU A 213 -2.54 0.51 -11.61
CA LEU A 213 -1.19 0.20 -11.13
C LEU A 213 -0.24 0.15 -12.32
N HIS A 214 1.01 0.58 -12.10
CA HIS A 214 2.04 0.49 -13.14
C HIS A 214 2.29 -0.99 -13.46
N HIS A 215 2.59 -1.84 -12.46
CA HIS A 215 2.77 -3.27 -12.65
C HIS A 215 1.97 -4.10 -11.65
N LEU A 216 1.31 -5.14 -12.15
CA LEU A 216 0.74 -6.20 -11.32
C LEU A 216 1.20 -7.58 -11.79
N LEU A 217 2.49 -7.87 -11.63
CA LEU A 217 3.09 -9.16 -12.00
C LEU A 217 3.13 -10.14 -10.83
N ALA A 218 3.36 -9.62 -9.61
CA ALA A 218 3.47 -10.44 -8.40
C ALA A 218 2.17 -11.21 -8.11
N THR A 219 2.28 -12.54 -8.04
CA THR A 219 1.16 -13.46 -7.76
C THR A 219 0.56 -13.23 -6.37
N SER A 220 1.38 -12.84 -5.38
CA SER A 220 0.92 -12.49 -4.03
C SER A 220 -0.02 -11.27 -4.04
N LYS A 221 0.34 -10.21 -4.76
CA LYS A 221 -0.50 -9.00 -4.91
C LYS A 221 -1.85 -9.34 -5.56
N ARG A 222 -1.82 -10.14 -6.64
CA ARG A 222 -3.05 -10.62 -7.30
C ARG A 222 -3.96 -11.38 -6.34
N LYS A 223 -3.41 -12.33 -5.59
CA LYS A 223 -4.18 -13.14 -4.63
C LYS A 223 -4.87 -12.27 -3.58
N LEU A 224 -4.18 -11.26 -3.05
CA LEU A 224 -4.76 -10.32 -2.09
C LEU A 224 -5.90 -9.49 -2.72
N ALA A 225 -5.75 -9.04 -3.97
CA ALA A 225 -6.82 -8.32 -4.66
C ALA A 225 -8.07 -9.18 -4.94
N LEU A 226 -7.88 -10.48 -5.17
CA LEU A 226 -8.95 -11.45 -5.46
C LEU A 226 -9.67 -11.97 -4.21
N SER A 227 -9.06 -11.82 -3.03
CA SER A 227 -9.58 -12.36 -1.76
C SER A 227 -9.70 -11.23 -0.75
N PRO A 228 -10.76 -10.41 -0.81
CA PRO A 228 -11.04 -9.41 0.20
C PRO A 228 -11.04 -10.07 1.58
N SER A 229 -10.30 -9.50 2.54
CA SER A 229 -10.24 -10.05 3.90
C SER A 229 -11.52 -9.78 4.70
N VAL A 230 -12.66 -9.61 4.01
CA VAL A 230 -13.95 -9.23 4.59
C VAL A 230 -14.22 -10.14 5.78
N VAL A 231 -14.07 -9.53 6.94
CA VAL A 231 -14.35 -10.12 8.22
C VAL A 231 -15.84 -10.44 8.18
N ASN A 232 -16.18 -11.73 8.28
CA ASN A 232 -17.54 -12.19 8.56
C ASN A 232 -18.02 -11.48 9.83
N SER A 233 -18.53 -10.28 9.67
CA SER A 233 -19.12 -9.52 10.74
C SER A 233 -20.43 -10.23 11.02
N ASN A 234 -20.51 -10.87 12.18
CA ASN A 234 -21.61 -11.73 12.68
C ASN A 234 -23.00 -11.11 12.46
N SER A 235 -23.53 -11.17 11.24
CA SER A 235 -24.89 -10.76 10.95
C SER A 235 -25.80 -11.97 11.11
N ASN A 236 -26.41 -12.10 12.29
CA ASN A 236 -27.55 -13.01 12.57
C ASN A 236 -28.83 -12.62 11.78
N SER A 237 -28.68 -12.01 10.60
CA SER A 237 -29.81 -11.63 9.75
C SER A 237 -30.19 -12.79 8.85
N ASN A 238 -31.38 -13.37 9.07
CA ASN A 238 -31.98 -14.43 8.26
C ASN A 238 -32.34 -14.01 6.81
N THR A 239 -31.80 -12.91 6.29
CA THR A 239 -32.00 -12.48 4.90
C THR A 239 -30.85 -12.98 4.03
N THR A 240 -31.14 -13.99 3.23
CA THR A 240 -30.26 -14.91 2.47
C THR A 240 -29.38 -14.29 1.36
N THR A 241 -29.14 -12.98 1.34
CA THR A 241 -28.20 -12.36 0.39
C THR A 241 -27.02 -11.80 1.17
N THR A 242 -25.98 -12.61 1.35
CA THR A 242 -24.66 -12.15 1.78
C THR A 242 -24.14 -11.20 0.71
N ALA A 243 -24.28 -9.90 0.96
CA ALA A 243 -23.73 -8.88 0.09
C ALA A 243 -22.20 -8.98 0.15
N THR A 244 -21.54 -9.12 -0.99
CA THR A 244 -20.08 -9.17 -1.07
C THR A 244 -19.60 -8.32 -2.24
N ILE A 245 -18.28 -8.15 -2.35
CA ILE A 245 -17.68 -7.32 -3.39
C ILE A 245 -17.61 -8.12 -4.70
N SER A 246 -18.06 -7.50 -5.78
CA SER A 246 -17.90 -7.96 -7.14
C SER A 246 -16.75 -7.21 -7.82
N GLY A 247 -16.04 -7.82 -8.75
CA GLY A 247 -14.97 -7.08 -9.42
C GLY A 247 -14.22 -7.84 -10.51
N MET A 248 -13.27 -7.15 -11.13
CA MET A 248 -12.35 -7.74 -12.10
C MET A 248 -10.94 -7.21 -11.87
N THR A 249 -9.96 -8.08 -12.06
CA THR A 249 -8.54 -7.72 -12.00
C THR A 249 -7.87 -8.08 -13.32
N LYS A 250 -7.08 -7.17 -13.88
CA LYS A 250 -6.20 -7.45 -15.02
C LYS A 250 -4.75 -7.32 -14.56
N PRO A 251 -3.96 -8.39 -14.57
CA PRO A 251 -2.54 -8.32 -14.25
C PRO A 251 -1.69 -7.83 -15.42
N GLY A 252 -0.41 -7.61 -15.14
CA GLY A 252 0.56 -7.17 -16.13
C GLY A 252 0.77 -5.65 -16.14
N TYR A 253 0.97 -5.12 -17.36
CA TYR A 253 1.29 -3.72 -17.63
C TYR A 253 0.27 -3.12 -18.62
N PRO A 254 -0.57 -2.16 -18.20
CA PRO A 254 -0.82 -1.75 -16.82
C PRO A 254 -1.61 -2.80 -16.04
N GLY A 255 -1.49 -2.77 -14.71
CA GLY A 255 -2.38 -3.49 -13.80
C GLY A 255 -3.65 -2.68 -13.52
N VAL A 256 -4.82 -3.31 -13.59
CA VAL A 256 -6.11 -2.61 -13.36
C VAL A 256 -7.01 -3.43 -12.45
N PHE A 257 -7.63 -2.75 -11.49
CA PHE A 257 -8.70 -3.30 -10.66
C PHE A 257 -9.98 -2.51 -10.83
N ILE A 258 -11.09 -3.21 -10.90
CA ILE A 258 -12.43 -2.65 -10.74
C ILE A 258 -13.12 -3.42 -9.62
N PHE A 259 -13.59 -2.69 -8.61
CA PHE A 259 -14.38 -3.25 -7.52
C PHE A 259 -15.72 -2.53 -7.44
N SER A 260 -16.80 -3.27 -7.24
CA SER A 260 -18.15 -2.76 -7.08
C SER A 260 -18.92 -3.59 -6.07
N GLY A 261 -19.73 -2.96 -5.23
CA GLY A 261 -20.54 -3.66 -4.21
C GLY A 261 -20.97 -2.73 -3.09
N PRO A 262 -21.34 -3.26 -1.91
CA PRO A 262 -21.62 -2.45 -0.73
C PRO A 262 -20.46 -1.52 -0.40
N ARG A 263 -20.78 -0.23 -0.17
CA ARG A 263 -19.80 0.84 0.02
C ARG A 263 -18.76 0.54 1.09
N ASP A 264 -19.21 0.12 2.26
CA ASP A 264 -18.39 -0.23 3.41
C ASP A 264 -17.41 -1.36 3.10
N LEU A 265 -17.85 -2.39 2.39
CA LEU A 265 -16.99 -3.49 1.98
C LEU A 265 -15.95 -3.06 0.94
N VAL A 266 -16.36 -2.30 -0.08
CA VAL A 266 -15.45 -1.78 -1.10
C VAL A 266 -14.41 -0.86 -0.48
N ASP A 267 -14.81 0.07 0.40
CA ASP A 267 -13.89 0.98 1.09
C ASP A 267 -12.92 0.24 1.99
N SER A 268 -13.39 -0.77 2.74
CA SER A 268 -12.55 -1.61 3.58
C SER A 268 -11.49 -2.35 2.76
N HIS A 269 -11.91 -2.99 1.65
CA HIS A 269 -10.99 -3.71 0.75
C HIS A 269 -9.98 -2.77 0.11
N VAL A 270 -10.42 -1.63 -0.43
CA VAL A 270 -9.51 -0.64 -1.03
C VAL A 270 -8.53 -0.08 0.02
N LYS A 271 -8.97 0.14 1.26
CA LYS A 271 -8.12 0.58 2.37
C LYS A 271 -7.06 -0.47 2.73
N GLU A 272 -7.44 -1.75 2.76
CA GLU A 272 -6.52 -2.88 2.96
C GLU A 272 -5.48 -2.93 1.83
N LEU A 273 -5.90 -2.90 0.56
CA LEU A 273 -4.95 -2.91 -0.56
C LEU A 273 -4.01 -1.70 -0.54
N LYS A 274 -4.51 -0.54 -0.12
CA LYS A 274 -3.70 0.68 0.02
C LYS A 274 -2.69 0.59 1.17
N SER A 275 -3.01 -0.10 2.26
CA SER A 275 -2.09 -0.25 3.41
C SER A 275 -0.88 -1.14 3.09
N LEU A 276 -0.98 -1.96 2.03
CA LEU A 276 0.13 -2.75 1.51
C LEU A 276 1.18 -1.90 0.75
N ASN A 277 0.97 -0.58 0.64
CA ASN A 277 1.89 0.37 0.01
C ASN A 277 2.36 -0.06 -1.39
N TRP A 278 1.44 -0.60 -2.20
CA TRP A 278 1.75 -1.00 -3.56
C TRP A 278 2.16 0.21 -4.40
N GLN A 279 3.26 0.06 -5.13
CA GLN A 279 3.75 1.10 -6.01
C GLN A 279 2.72 1.49 -7.07
N ALA A 280 2.69 2.80 -7.35
CA ALA A 280 1.83 3.41 -8.35
C ALA A 280 0.34 3.05 -8.19
N PHE A 281 -0.12 2.80 -6.96
CA PHE A 281 -1.54 2.61 -6.65
C PHE A 281 -2.29 3.93 -6.84
N SER A 282 -2.94 4.08 -7.98
CA SER A 282 -3.67 5.29 -8.34
C SER A 282 -5.16 4.99 -8.45
N LYS A 283 -5.96 5.55 -7.54
CA LYS A 283 -7.43 5.55 -7.67
C LYS A 283 -7.80 6.50 -8.82
N ARG A 284 -8.32 5.95 -9.92
CA ARG A 284 -8.68 6.70 -11.13
C ARG A 284 -10.16 7.08 -11.18
N TYR A 285 -10.99 6.34 -10.47
CA TYR A 285 -12.41 6.60 -10.36
C TYR A 285 -12.91 6.15 -9.00
N ASP A 286 -13.79 6.97 -8.41
CA ASP A 286 -14.54 6.68 -7.21
C ASP A 286 -15.96 7.24 -7.42
N SER A 287 -16.97 6.38 -7.39
CA SER A 287 -18.36 6.78 -7.64
C SER A 287 -18.85 7.86 -6.66
N ASP A 288 -18.30 7.90 -5.44
CA ASP A 288 -18.69 8.89 -4.42
C ASP A 288 -18.18 10.29 -4.73
N GLU A 289 -16.99 10.37 -5.31
CA GLU A 289 -16.42 11.65 -5.72
C GLU A 289 -17.15 12.18 -6.95
N ALA A 290 -17.63 11.28 -7.82
CA ALA A 290 -18.39 11.64 -9.01
C ALA A 290 -19.76 12.26 -8.68
N THR A 291 -20.47 11.74 -7.67
CA THR A 291 -21.77 12.29 -7.26
C THR A 291 -21.61 13.64 -6.56
N ASN A 292 -20.58 13.80 -5.71
CA ASN A 292 -20.30 15.05 -5.03
C ASN A 292 -19.90 16.20 -5.97
N GLY A 293 -19.18 15.89 -7.07
CA GLY A 293 -18.80 16.89 -8.08
C GLY A 293 -19.99 17.53 -8.82
N LEU A 294 -21.10 16.82 -8.97
CA LEU A 294 -22.30 17.35 -9.62
C LEU A 294 -23.04 18.38 -8.76
N PHE A 295 -23.05 18.23 -7.43
CA PHE A 295 -23.74 19.17 -6.55
C PHE A 295 -22.95 20.46 -6.32
N SER A 296 -21.61 20.40 -6.36
CA SER A 296 -20.75 21.58 -6.17
C SER A 296 -20.65 22.47 -7.40
N SER A 297 -21.13 22.02 -8.57
CA SER A 297 -21.06 22.75 -9.84
C SER A 297 -22.35 23.48 -10.18
N SER A 298 -23.20 23.80 -9.19
CA SER A 298 -24.36 24.67 -9.39
C SER A 298 -23.87 26.07 -9.75
N ASN A 299 -23.52 26.23 -11.03
CA ASN A 299 -23.49 27.51 -11.73
C ASN A 299 -24.77 28.22 -11.35
N THR A 300 -24.63 29.35 -10.66
CA THR A 300 -25.60 30.43 -10.63
C THR A 300 -26.04 30.67 -12.06
N ILE A 301 -27.21 30.16 -12.42
CA ILE A 301 -27.88 30.55 -13.66
C ILE A 301 -28.33 31.98 -13.38
N GLU A 302 -27.51 32.96 -13.74
CA GLU A 302 -28.00 34.32 -13.91
C GLU A 302 -29.03 34.29 -15.04
N ILE A 303 -30.29 34.34 -14.63
CA ILE A 303 -31.42 34.52 -15.54
C ILE A 303 -31.29 35.95 -16.07
N VAL A 304 -30.54 36.13 -17.16
CA VAL A 304 -30.62 37.32 -17.99
C VAL A 304 -31.83 37.13 -18.89
N ASP A 305 -32.92 37.75 -18.48
CA ASP A 305 -34.17 37.83 -19.23
C ASP A 305 -33.93 38.75 -20.43
N ASP A 306 -33.70 38.18 -21.62
CA ASP A 306 -33.80 38.95 -22.86
C ASP A 306 -34.63 38.21 -23.90
N THR A 307 -35.79 38.82 -24.13
CA THR A 307 -36.77 38.49 -25.14
C THR A 307 -36.15 38.51 -26.54
N THR A 308 -36.10 37.35 -27.21
CA THR A 308 -36.65 37.09 -28.57
C THR A 308 -35.89 36.00 -29.35
N LYS A 309 -36.57 34.86 -29.58
CA LYS A 309 -36.74 34.12 -30.86
C LYS A 309 -36.82 32.58 -30.65
N PRO A 310 -37.72 31.88 -31.37
CA PRO A 310 -37.92 30.45 -31.21
C PRO A 310 -37.00 29.67 -32.14
N THR A 311 -36.12 28.82 -31.60
CA THR A 311 -35.45 27.80 -32.41
C THR A 311 -35.09 26.54 -31.63
N LYS A 312 -35.72 25.43 -32.05
CA LYS A 312 -35.37 24.02 -31.88
C LYS A 312 -35.16 23.52 -30.45
N LEU A 313 -36.22 22.85 -29.95
CA LEU A 313 -36.18 21.95 -28.80
C LEU A 313 -34.99 21.00 -28.89
N LYS A 314 -33.92 21.30 -28.16
CA LYS A 314 -32.98 20.27 -27.71
C LYS A 314 -33.69 19.48 -26.62
N ARG A 315 -33.96 18.21 -26.92
CA ARG A 315 -34.46 17.21 -25.98
C ARG A 315 -33.50 17.14 -24.79
N LYS A 316 -33.82 17.87 -23.72
CA LYS A 316 -33.18 17.76 -22.42
C LYS A 316 -33.54 16.36 -21.91
N GLN A 317 -32.64 15.41 -22.10
CA GLN A 317 -32.78 14.12 -21.43
C GLN A 317 -32.71 14.42 -19.94
N ASN A 318 -33.85 14.30 -19.26
CA ASN A 318 -33.89 14.13 -17.81
C ASN A 318 -33.11 12.85 -17.53
N VAL A 319 -31.81 12.99 -17.28
CA VAL A 319 -31.03 11.96 -16.63
C VAL A 319 -31.55 11.98 -15.20
N SER A 320 -32.64 11.25 -14.96
CA SER A 320 -33.10 10.90 -13.62
C SER A 320 -31.86 10.52 -12.83
N ALA A 321 -31.63 11.13 -11.66
CA ALA A 321 -30.53 10.82 -10.74
C ALA A 321 -30.24 9.33 -10.82
N ALA A 322 -29.24 9.01 -11.62
CA ALA A 322 -29.13 7.71 -12.25
C ALA A 322 -28.59 6.82 -11.17
N ASP A 323 -29.46 5.90 -10.74
CA ASP A 323 -29.17 4.71 -9.97
C ASP A 323 -27.68 4.37 -10.04
N ASP A 324 -26.92 4.93 -9.11
CA ASP A 324 -25.48 4.78 -8.93
C ASP A 324 -25.19 3.41 -8.29
N GLY A 325 -25.96 2.43 -8.75
CA GLY A 325 -26.00 1.07 -8.30
C GLY A 325 -24.71 0.34 -8.62
N GLU A 326 -24.56 -0.79 -7.94
CA GLU A 326 -23.46 -1.74 -8.17
C GLU A 326 -23.32 -2.05 -9.66
N TRP A 327 -22.13 -1.79 -10.23
CA TRP A 327 -21.82 -2.12 -11.62
C TRP A 327 -22.03 -3.62 -11.87
N PRO A 328 -22.93 -4.00 -12.80
CA PRO A 328 -23.09 -5.40 -13.16
C PRO A 328 -21.93 -5.90 -14.03
N PHE A 329 -21.36 -7.04 -13.65
CA PHE A 329 -20.33 -7.75 -14.41
C PHE A 329 -20.87 -9.03 -15.06
N THR A 330 -20.29 -9.45 -16.19
CA THR A 330 -20.74 -10.65 -16.94
C THR A 330 -20.54 -11.95 -16.17
N HIS A 331 -19.61 -11.99 -15.21
CA HIS A 331 -19.36 -13.16 -14.38
C HIS A 331 -20.32 -13.28 -13.18
N GLY A 332 -21.23 -12.31 -13.02
CA GLY A 332 -22.20 -12.25 -11.94
C GLY A 332 -21.80 -11.32 -10.80
N ARG A 333 -22.51 -11.46 -9.68
CA ARG A 333 -22.22 -10.75 -8.42
C ARG A 333 -21.40 -11.62 -7.49
N ASN A 334 -20.85 -11.01 -6.45
CA ASN A 334 -20.21 -11.69 -5.31
C ASN A 334 -18.92 -12.45 -5.65
N LYS A 335 -18.21 -12.01 -6.70
CA LYS A 335 -16.94 -12.61 -7.09
C LYS A 335 -16.03 -11.56 -7.73
N ILE A 336 -14.74 -11.70 -7.48
CA ILE A 336 -13.69 -10.97 -8.20
C ILE A 336 -13.01 -11.95 -9.14
N VAL A 337 -12.91 -11.60 -10.43
CA VAL A 337 -12.35 -12.48 -11.48
C VAL A 337 -11.11 -11.85 -12.11
N GLU A 338 -10.06 -12.65 -12.26
CA GLU A 338 -8.88 -12.25 -13.05
C GLU A 338 -9.19 -12.43 -14.54
N VAL A 339 -8.87 -11.40 -15.35
CA VAL A 339 -9.04 -11.39 -16.81
C VAL A 339 -7.68 -11.14 -17.48
N GLU A 340 -7.47 -11.72 -18.65
CA GLU A 340 -6.15 -11.72 -19.30
C GLU A 340 -5.89 -10.40 -20.00
N SER A 341 -6.93 -9.80 -20.58
CA SER A 341 -6.80 -8.64 -21.46
C SER A 341 -7.70 -7.47 -21.07
N MET A 342 -7.32 -6.26 -21.52
CA MET A 342 -8.15 -5.07 -21.36
C MET A 342 -9.49 -5.21 -22.11
N ALA A 343 -9.47 -5.89 -23.25
CA ALA A 343 -10.67 -6.15 -24.04
C ALA A 343 -11.66 -7.04 -23.28
N GLU A 344 -11.18 -8.06 -22.55
CA GLU A 344 -12.04 -8.87 -21.67
C GLU A 344 -12.60 -8.06 -20.51
N LEU A 345 -11.78 -7.19 -19.92
CA LEU A 345 -12.21 -6.33 -18.83
C LEU A 345 -13.34 -5.38 -19.27
N VAL A 346 -13.21 -4.76 -20.46
CA VAL A 346 -14.28 -3.92 -21.06
C VAL A 346 -15.52 -4.74 -21.41
N LYS A 347 -15.34 -5.93 -22.02
CA LYS A 347 -16.46 -6.84 -22.33
C LYS A 347 -17.19 -7.32 -21.07
N GLY A 348 -16.45 -7.45 -19.96
CA GLY A 348 -16.97 -7.90 -18.68
C GLY A 348 -17.86 -6.89 -17.98
N ILE A 349 -17.79 -5.60 -18.33
CA ILE A 349 -18.73 -4.58 -17.86
C ILE A 349 -20.01 -4.69 -18.69
N VAL A 350 -21.16 -4.92 -18.05
CA VAL A 350 -22.43 -5.20 -18.76
C VAL A 350 -23.00 -3.94 -19.41
N GLU A 351 -23.01 -2.83 -18.67
CA GLU A 351 -23.63 -1.59 -19.12
C GLU A 351 -22.67 -0.71 -19.94
N GLU A 352 -23.17 -0.16 -21.04
CA GLU A 352 -22.39 0.66 -21.96
C GLU A 352 -21.89 1.96 -21.31
N HIS A 353 -22.72 2.60 -20.49
CA HIS A 353 -22.33 3.82 -19.77
C HIS A 353 -21.14 3.60 -18.83
N HIS A 354 -21.13 2.46 -18.12
CA HIS A 354 -20.01 2.09 -17.23
C HIS A 354 -18.73 1.79 -18.02
N ARG A 355 -18.82 1.24 -19.24
CA ARG A 355 -17.66 1.08 -20.12
C ARG A 355 -17.05 2.43 -20.48
N ASP A 356 -17.87 3.43 -20.82
CA ASP A 356 -17.39 4.76 -21.14
C ASP A 356 -16.71 5.46 -19.96
N ILE A 357 -17.24 5.29 -18.75
CA ILE A 357 -16.60 5.78 -17.52
C ILE A 357 -15.27 5.08 -17.32
N PHE A 358 -15.25 3.75 -17.47
CA PHE A 358 -14.05 2.96 -17.33
C PHE A 358 -12.95 3.38 -18.30
N LEU A 359 -13.25 3.47 -19.60
CA LEU A 359 -12.30 3.86 -20.65
C LEU A 359 -11.71 5.25 -20.38
N ARG A 360 -12.56 6.20 -19.98
CA ARG A 360 -12.10 7.54 -19.56
C ARG A 360 -11.19 7.49 -18.34
N ALA A 361 -11.56 6.72 -17.31
CA ALA A 361 -10.76 6.58 -16.09
C ALA A 361 -9.38 5.97 -16.36
N VAL A 362 -9.28 5.03 -17.31
CA VAL A 362 -7.99 4.43 -17.72
C VAL A 362 -7.24 5.22 -18.80
N GLY A 363 -7.80 6.33 -19.27
CA GLY A 363 -7.16 7.22 -20.25
C GLY A 363 -7.19 6.70 -21.69
N VAL A 364 -8.08 5.76 -22.01
CA VAL A 364 -8.31 5.29 -23.38
C VAL A 364 -9.36 6.19 -24.02
N LYS A 365 -8.99 6.82 -25.14
CA LYS A 365 -9.83 7.78 -25.88
C LYS A 365 -10.63 7.11 -26.99
#